data_AF-A0A959F0K7-F1
#
_entry.id   AF-A0A959F0K7-F1
#
_cell.length_a   1.000
_cell.length_b   1.000
_cell.length_c   1.000
_cell.angle_alpha   90.00
_cell.angle_beta   90.00
_cell.angle_gamma   90.00
#
_symmetry.space_group_name_H-M   'P 1'
#
loop_
_entity.id
_entity.type
_entity.pdbx_description
1 polymer ?
#
loop_
_entity_poly.entity_id
_entity_poly.type
_entity_poly.pdbx_seq_one_letter_code
_entity_poly.pdbx_strand_id
1 'polypeptide(L)'
;AVVQEEQSNEQFSVSELAYRLAMSERHLQRRIRELTGLSPVMYIRQVRLQKARVLLETREYQTVAEVSFAVGFATPAYFSKLYKDAFGKSPSDYL
;
A
#
# COMPACT_ATOMS: atom_id res chain seq x y z
N ALA A 1 -13.29 1.79 1.05
CA ALA A 1 -12.95 1.03 2.28
C ALA A 1 -11.82 1.74 2.99
N VAL A 2 -11.80 1.80 4.34
CA VAL A 2 -10.86 2.59 5.17
C VAL A 2 -9.41 2.64 4.63
N VAL A 3 -8.84 1.50 4.24
CA VAL A 3 -7.45 1.44 3.72
C VAL A 3 -7.27 2.16 2.38
N GLN A 4 -8.28 2.19 1.51
CA GLN A 4 -8.22 2.92 0.23
C GLN A 4 -8.26 4.43 0.43
N GLU A 5 -8.96 4.91 1.46
CA GLU A 5 -9.01 6.34 1.83
C GLU A 5 -7.65 6.80 2.38
N GLU A 6 -6.97 5.93 3.14
CA GLU A 6 -5.70 6.23 3.82
C GLU A 6 -4.46 5.77 3.03
N GLN A 7 -4.62 5.27 1.80
CA GLN A 7 -3.51 4.67 1.06
C GLN A 7 -2.39 5.67 0.73
N SER A 8 -2.68 6.98 0.70
CA SER A 8 -1.70 8.05 0.52
C SER A 8 -1.08 8.56 1.83
N ASN A 9 -1.63 8.15 2.98
CA ASN A 9 -1.16 8.57 4.29
C ASN A 9 -0.03 7.64 4.75
N GLU A 10 1.20 8.15 4.76
CA GLU A 10 2.39 7.40 5.21
C GLU A 10 2.26 6.90 6.65
N GLN A 11 1.63 7.69 7.54
CA GLN A 11 1.48 7.39 8.97
C GLN A 11 0.36 6.38 9.25
N PHE A 12 -0.41 6.00 8.24
CA PHE A 12 -1.49 5.03 8.42
C PHE A 12 -0.94 3.67 8.85
N SER A 13 -1.40 3.21 10.02
CA SER A 13 -0.90 2.03 10.72
C SER A 13 -1.99 0.98 10.91
N VAL A 14 -1.58 -0.23 11.31
CA VAL A 14 -2.51 -1.30 11.68
C VAL A 14 -3.37 -0.91 12.89
N SER A 15 -2.77 -0.19 13.85
CA SER A 15 -3.47 0.31 15.03
C SER A 15 -4.57 1.31 14.63
N GLU A 16 -4.26 2.22 13.71
CA GLU A 16 -5.25 3.18 13.19
C GLU A 16 -6.37 2.47 12.42
N LEU A 17 -6.04 1.49 11.59
CA LEU A 17 -7.04 0.66 10.90
C LEU A 17 -7.94 -0.08 11.91
N ALA A 18 -7.38 -0.63 12.98
CA ALA A 18 -8.13 -1.34 14.01
C ALA A 18 -9.07 -0.37 14.75
N TYR A 19 -8.57 0.81 15.11
CA TYR A 19 -9.34 1.88 15.72
C TYR A 19 -10.52 2.33 14.83
N ARG A 20 -10.27 2.67 13.56
CA ARG A 20 -11.31 3.09 12.60
C ARG A 20 -12.36 2.02 12.32
N LEU A 21 -12.03 0.75 12.49
CA LEU A 21 -12.96 -0.38 12.32
C LEU A 21 -13.64 -0.82 13.62
N ALA A 22 -13.39 -0.12 14.75
CA ALA A 22 -13.88 -0.50 16.08
C ALA A 22 -13.52 -1.95 16.45
N MET A 23 -12.29 -2.36 16.12
CA MET A 23 -11.75 -3.69 16.40
C MET A 23 -10.50 -3.61 17.25
N SER A 24 -10.25 -4.65 18.06
CA SER A 24 -8.91 -4.86 18.58
C SER A 24 -7.97 -5.29 17.44
N GLU A 25 -6.67 -4.99 17.56
CA GLU A 25 -5.68 -5.40 16.57
C GLU A 25 -5.67 -6.93 16.35
N ARG A 26 -5.84 -7.70 17.42
CA ARG A 26 -5.94 -9.17 17.34
C ARG A 26 -7.13 -9.61 16.50
N HIS A 27 -8.28 -8.96 16.68
CA HIS A 27 -9.47 -9.27 15.90
C HIS A 27 -9.27 -8.88 14.43
N LEU A 28 -8.74 -7.69 14.17
CA LEU A 28 -8.39 -7.24 12.82
C LEU A 28 -7.43 -8.21 12.13
N GLN A 29 -6.36 -8.63 12.82
CA GLN A 29 -5.38 -9.57 12.30
C GLN A 29 -6.01 -10.90 11.89
N ARG A 30 -6.89 -11.45 12.72
CA ARG A 30 -7.63 -12.68 12.41
C ARG A 30 -8.52 -12.47 11.18
N ARG A 31 -9.31 -11.39 11.15
CA ARG A 31 -10.26 -11.11 10.06
C ARG A 31 -9.56 -10.89 8.73
N ILE A 32 -8.49 -10.10 8.69
CA ILE A 32 -7.73 -9.87 7.45
C ILE A 32 -7.12 -11.18 6.96
N ARG A 33 -6.56 -12.01 7.87
CA ARG A 33 -5.97 -13.30 7.48
C ARG A 33 -7.02 -14.27 6.94
N GLU A 34 -8.18 -14.37 7.58
CA GLU A 34 -9.28 -15.22 7.13
C GLU A 34 -9.81 -14.79 5.75
N LEU A 35 -9.89 -13.48 5.48
CA LEU A 35 -10.45 -12.95 4.24
C LEU A 35 -9.44 -12.90 3.09
N THR A 36 -8.16 -12.69 3.37
CA THR A 36 -7.15 -12.35 2.35
C THR A 36 -5.93 -13.27 2.36
N GLY A 37 -5.73 -14.07 3.42
CA GLY A 37 -4.49 -14.82 3.65
C GLY A 37 -3.32 -13.96 4.13
N LEU A 38 -3.46 -12.63 4.18
CA LEU A 38 -2.38 -11.69 4.50
C LEU A 38 -2.39 -11.25 5.98
N SER A 39 -1.28 -10.71 6.45
CA SER A 39 -1.28 -9.89 7.66
C SER A 39 -1.84 -8.49 7.36
N PRO A 40 -2.37 -7.74 8.36
CA PRO A 40 -2.83 -6.37 8.15
C PRO A 40 -1.79 -5.45 7.50
N VAL A 41 -0.52 -5.56 7.90
CA VAL A 41 0.58 -4.79 7.31
C VAL A 41 0.75 -5.12 5.82
N MET A 42 0.75 -6.41 5.48
CA MET A 42 0.86 -6.84 4.08
C MET A 42 -0.35 -6.42 3.27
N TYR A 43 -1.55 -6.44 3.86
CA TYR A 43 -2.76 -5.98 3.21
C TYR A 43 -2.71 -4.47 2.90
N ILE A 44 -2.33 -3.63 3.86
CA ILE A 44 -2.15 -2.18 3.62
C ILE A 44 -1.13 -1.95 2.50
N ARG A 45 0.00 -2.65 2.55
CA ARG A 45 1.04 -2.58 1.52
C ARG A 45 0.49 -2.99 0.15
N GLN A 46 -0.26 -4.08 0.06
CA GLN A 46 -0.89 -4.57 -1.16
C GLN A 46 -1.76 -3.46 -1.77
N VAL A 47 -2.63 -2.84 -0.96
CA VAL A 47 -3.52 -1.77 -1.43
C VAL A 47 -2.71 -0.57 -1.96
N ARG A 48 -1.68 -0.13 -1.24
CA ARG A 48 -0.78 0.95 -1.70
C ARG A 48 -0.10 0.62 -3.03
N LEU A 49 0.42 -0.60 -3.17
CA LEU A 49 1.07 -1.06 -4.41
C LEU A 49 0.09 -1.15 -5.60
N GLN A 50 -1.14 -1.58 -5.37
CA GLN A 50 -2.18 -1.58 -6.41
C GLN A 50 -2.53 -0.16 -6.88
N LYS A 51 -2.64 0.81 -5.97
CA LYS A 51 -2.83 2.21 -6.34
C LYS A 51 -1.62 2.74 -7.13
N ALA A 52 -0.40 2.41 -6.70
CA ALA A 52 0.82 2.83 -7.38
C ALA A 52 0.86 2.33 -8.84
N ARG A 53 0.42 1.10 -9.07
CA ARG A 53 0.31 0.54 -10.42
C ARG A 53 -0.62 1.37 -11.30
N VAL A 54 -1.80 1.75 -10.79
CA VAL A 54 -2.73 2.61 -11.54
C VAL A 54 -2.07 3.94 -11.89
N LEU A 55 -1.40 4.60 -10.92
CA LEU A 55 -0.74 5.89 -11.15
C LEU A 55 0.40 5.82 -12.18
N LEU A 56 1.14 4.72 -12.20
CA LEU A 56 2.20 4.46 -13.18
C LEU A 56 1.62 4.20 -14.57
N GLU A 57 0.56 3.38 -14.67
CA GLU A 57 -0.12 3.08 -15.93
C GLU A 57 -0.83 4.31 -16.51
N THR A 58 -1.37 5.20 -15.68
CA THR A 58 -1.98 6.48 -16.11
C THR A 58 -0.97 7.58 -16.36
N ARG A 59 0.32 7.38 -16.00
CA ARG A 59 1.39 8.40 -16.09
C ARG A 59 1.01 9.72 -15.43
N GLU A 60 0.33 9.64 -14.29
CA GLU A 60 -0.10 10.83 -13.54
C GLU A 60 1.08 11.61 -12.93
N TYR A 61 2.20 10.91 -12.70
CA TYR A 61 3.44 11.47 -12.16
C TYR A 61 4.62 11.22 -13.11
N GLN A 62 5.65 12.07 -13.03
CA GLN A 62 6.80 12.01 -13.93
C GLN A 62 7.94 11.15 -13.37
N THR A 63 7.97 10.94 -12.06
CA THR A 63 9.06 10.21 -11.39
C THR A 63 8.55 9.09 -10.48
N VAL A 64 9.38 8.04 -10.33
CA VAL A 64 9.11 6.95 -9.37
C VAL A 64 9.00 7.47 -7.94
N ALA A 65 9.76 8.51 -7.60
CA ALA A 65 9.74 9.12 -6.28
C ALA A 65 8.37 9.74 -5.97
N GLU A 66 7.82 10.54 -6.89
CA GLU A 66 6.49 11.14 -6.74
C GLU A 66 5.41 10.07 -6.53
N VAL A 67 5.40 9.01 -7.34
CA VAL A 67 4.44 7.90 -7.16
C VAL A 67 4.60 7.26 -5.79
N SER A 68 5.83 7.03 -5.34
CA SER A 68 6.10 6.38 -4.05
C SER A 68 5.54 7.19 -2.87
N PHE A 69 5.72 8.51 -2.90
CA PHE A 69 5.19 9.39 -1.85
C PHE A 69 3.66 9.51 -1.95
N ALA A 70 3.11 9.58 -3.16
CA ALA A 70 1.67 9.66 -3.40
C ALA A 70 0.88 8.45 -2.89
N VAL A 71 1.55 7.30 -2.75
CA VAL A 71 0.96 6.06 -2.19
C VAL A 71 1.51 5.71 -0.80
N GLY A 72 2.04 6.70 -0.09
CA GLY A 72 2.37 6.58 1.34
C GLY A 72 3.59 5.71 1.65
N PHE A 73 4.58 5.63 0.75
CA PHE A 73 5.89 5.05 1.06
C PHE A 73 6.90 6.13 1.46
N ALA A 74 7.61 5.89 2.57
CA ALA A 74 8.63 6.78 3.09
C ALA A 74 9.85 6.93 2.16
N THR A 75 10.20 5.88 1.41
CA THR A 75 11.40 5.88 0.56
C THR A 75 11.12 5.27 -0.82
N PRO A 76 11.55 5.95 -1.92
CA PRO A 76 11.39 5.42 -3.27
C PRO A 76 12.11 4.10 -3.52
N ALA A 77 13.26 3.88 -2.86
CA ALA A 77 14.05 2.65 -2.99
C ALA A 77 13.32 1.44 -2.41
N TYR A 78 12.73 1.58 -1.21
CA TYR A 78 11.94 0.52 -0.59
C TYR A 78 10.67 0.22 -1.40
N PHE A 79 9.99 1.27 -1.85
CA PHE A 79 8.83 1.15 -2.75
C PHE A 79 9.19 0.36 -4.02
N SER A 80 10.27 0.75 -4.71
CA SER A 80 10.66 0.12 -5.98
C SER A 80 10.96 -1.37 -5.82
N LYS A 81 11.63 -1.75 -4.73
CA LYS A 81 11.88 -3.15 -4.40
C LYS A 81 10.56 -3.92 -4.23
N LEU A 82 9.66 -3.42 -3.37
CA LEU A 82 8.39 -4.07 -3.10
C LEU A 82 7.47 -4.13 -4.33
N TYR A 83 7.47 -3.09 -5.15
CA TYR A 83 6.70 -3.06 -6.38
C TYR A 83 7.18 -4.12 -7.36
N LYS A 84 8.50 -4.22 -7.55
CA LYS A 84 9.09 -5.26 -8.41
C LYS A 84 8.82 -6.67 -7.86
N ASP A 85 8.92 -6.87 -6.55
CA ASP A 85 8.62 -8.15 -5.91
C ASP A 85 7.14 -8.54 -6.11
N ALA A 86 6.22 -7.57 -6.10
CA ALA A 86 4.78 -7.81 -6.25
C ALA A 86 4.31 -7.99 -7.71
N PHE A 87 4.94 -7.30 -8.67
CA PHE A 87 4.44 -7.22 -10.06
C PHE A 87 5.44 -7.71 -11.12
N GLY A 88 6.67 -8.06 -10.73
CA GLY A 88 7.72 -8.56 -11.63
C GLY A 88 8.37 -7.49 -12.54
N LYS A 89 7.92 -6.24 -12.50
CA LYS A 89 8.47 -5.12 -13.27
C LYS A 89 8.85 -3.97 -12.34
N SER A 90 9.89 -3.21 -12.70
CA SER A 90 10.26 -2.01 -11.95
C SER A 90 9.26 -0.89 -12.22
N PRO A 91 8.99 0.01 -11.26
CA PRO A 91 8.16 1.19 -11.50
C PRO A 91 8.65 2.05 -12.68
N SER A 92 9.97 2.16 -12.83
CA SER A 92 10.62 2.90 -13.92
C SER A 92 10.27 2.39 -15.31
N ASP A 93 9.82 1.14 -15.45
CA ASP A 93 9.49 0.54 -16.74
C ASP A 93 8.18 1.10 -17.34
N TYR A 94 7.42 1.88 -16.57
CA TYR A 94 6.13 2.47 -16.97
C TYR A 94 6.22 3.95 -17.34
N LEU A 95 7.30 4.62 -16.92
CA LEU A 95 7.52 6.05 -17.10
C LEU A 95 8.13 6.34 -18.48
#